data_AF-A0A642C4G8-F1
#
_entry.id   AF-A0A642C4G8-F1
#
_cell.length_a   1.000
_cell.length_b   1.000
_cell.length_c   1.000
_cell.angle_alpha   90.00
_cell.angle_beta   90.00
_cell.angle_gamma   90.00
#
_symmetry.space_group_name_H-M   'P 1'
#
loop_
_entity.id
_entity.type
_entity.pdbx_description
1 polymer ?
#
loop_
_entity_poly.entity_id
_entity_poly.type
_entity_poly.pdbx_seq_one_letter_code
_entity_poly.pdbx_strand_id
1 'polypeptide(L)'
;MKETLNIIKNDPWLEPFADAITGRHQYALNKEAELTNKGKQTLSDFASGYLYFGLHRTPKGWTFREWAPNATHIYMVGTFNNWEEKAAYKLKKLKNGNWEINLPADAIQHGDLYKLNVYWDGGQGERIPAWATRVVQDEQTKIFSAQVWAPEKPYKFKKKTFKPATNPLLIYECHIGMA
;
A
#
# COMPACT_ATOMS: atom_id res chain seq x y z
N MET A 1 39.01 -17.36 -6.66
CA MET A 1 39.20 -16.13 -5.85
C MET A 1 37.82 -15.56 -5.56
N LYS A 2 37.54 -15.17 -4.30
CA LYS A 2 36.28 -14.52 -3.92
C LYS A 2 36.27 -13.15 -4.60
N GLU A 3 35.25 -12.85 -5.39
CA GLU A 3 35.20 -11.62 -6.18
C GLU A 3 34.98 -10.41 -5.24
N THR A 4 35.92 -9.47 -5.20
CA THR A 4 35.83 -8.26 -4.38
C THR A 4 34.90 -7.23 -5.03
N LEU A 5 33.95 -6.70 -4.27
CA LEU A 5 33.02 -5.66 -4.74
C LEU A 5 33.75 -4.37 -5.13
N ASN A 6 33.27 -3.70 -6.18
CA ASN A 6 33.90 -2.48 -6.70
C ASN A 6 33.97 -1.35 -5.68
N ILE A 7 33.03 -1.25 -4.74
CA ILE A 7 33.05 -0.20 -3.70
C ILE A 7 34.30 -0.34 -2.82
N ILE A 8 34.70 -1.57 -2.52
CA ILE A 8 35.87 -1.87 -1.68
C ILE A 8 37.15 -1.64 -2.48
N LYS A 9 37.15 -1.98 -3.78
CA LYS A 9 38.29 -1.68 -4.68
C LYS A 9 38.54 -0.18 -4.81
N ASN A 10 37.47 0.61 -4.86
CA ASN A 10 37.54 2.05 -5.08
C ASN A 10 37.84 2.83 -3.79
N ASP A 11 37.58 2.25 -2.63
CA ASP A 11 37.89 2.83 -1.32
C ASP A 11 38.54 1.78 -0.39
N PRO A 12 39.88 1.76 -0.32
CA PRO A 12 40.63 0.82 0.52
C PRO A 12 40.29 0.90 2.02
N TRP A 13 39.72 2.01 2.51
CA TRP A 13 39.32 2.14 3.91
C TRP A 13 38.17 1.18 4.29
N LEU A 14 37.51 0.60 3.30
CA LEU A 14 36.44 -0.37 3.49
C LEU A 14 36.96 -1.82 3.62
N GLU A 15 38.24 -2.09 3.35
CA GLU A 15 38.83 -3.44 3.42
C GLU A 15 38.61 -4.14 4.76
N PRO A 16 38.80 -3.48 5.93
CA PRO A 16 38.55 -4.12 7.23
C PRO A 16 37.10 -4.57 7.44
N PHE A 17 36.16 -4.06 6.64
CA PHE A 17 34.73 -4.35 6.70
C PHE A 17 34.24 -5.20 5.52
N ALA A 18 35.14 -5.72 4.69
CA ALA A 18 34.82 -6.38 3.42
C ALA A 18 33.82 -7.54 3.57
N ASP A 19 33.96 -8.37 4.61
CA ASP A 19 33.04 -9.48 4.86
C ASP A 19 31.63 -9.01 5.23
N ALA A 20 31.51 -7.95 6.03
CA ALA A 20 30.21 -7.37 6.38
C ALA A 20 29.53 -6.74 5.15
N ILE A 21 30.29 -6.02 4.31
CA ILE A 21 29.79 -5.41 3.08
C ILE A 21 29.34 -6.49 2.09
N THR A 22 30.16 -7.52 1.90
CA THR A 22 29.85 -8.66 1.02
C THR A 22 28.63 -9.42 1.52
N GLY A 23 28.52 -9.64 2.84
CA GLY A 23 27.37 -10.27 3.46
C GLY A 23 26.07 -9.51 3.22
N ARG A 24 26.08 -8.18 3.36
CA ARG A 24 24.91 -7.32 3.06
C ARG A 24 24.54 -7.36 1.58
N HIS A 25 25.53 -7.33 0.69
CA HIS A 25 25.29 -7.45 -0.75
C HIS A 25 24.63 -8.78 -1.10
N GLN A 26 25.16 -9.90 -0.58
CA GLN A 26 24.58 -11.22 -0.81
C GLN A 26 23.18 -11.33 -0.22
N TYR A 27 22.94 -10.76 0.96
CA TYR A 27 21.60 -10.72 1.57
C TYR A 27 20.61 -9.97 0.66
N ALA A 28 21.00 -8.83 0.10
CA ALA A 28 20.16 -8.07 -0.83
C ALA A 28 19.84 -8.87 -2.09
N LEU A 29 20.83 -9.51 -2.72
CA LEU A 29 20.60 -10.39 -3.88
C LEU A 29 19.68 -11.56 -3.55
N ASN A 30 19.86 -12.20 -2.39
CA ASN A 30 19.01 -13.30 -1.95
C ASN A 30 17.57 -12.84 -1.72
N LYS A 31 17.39 -11.65 -1.12
CA LYS A 31 16.06 -11.07 -0.88
C LYS A 31 15.39 -10.68 -2.19
N GLU A 32 16.12 -10.08 -3.13
CA GLU A 32 15.61 -9.80 -4.47
C GLU A 32 15.16 -11.10 -5.17
N ALA A 33 15.99 -12.15 -5.13
CA ALA A 33 15.63 -13.46 -5.68
C ALA A 33 14.40 -14.06 -5.00
N GLU A 34 14.22 -13.90 -3.68
CA GLU A 34 13.02 -14.35 -2.96
C GLU A 34 11.76 -13.60 -3.45
N LEU A 35 11.80 -12.27 -3.48
CA LEU A 35 10.67 -11.42 -3.87
C LEU A 35 10.27 -11.59 -5.33
N THR A 36 11.24 -11.88 -6.20
CA THR A 36 11.04 -12.10 -7.64
C THR A 36 10.73 -13.55 -7.99
N ASN A 37 10.58 -14.43 -6.99
CA ASN A 37 10.43 -15.88 -7.20
C ASN A 37 11.50 -16.44 -8.15
N LYS A 38 12.76 -16.10 -7.85
CA LYS A 38 13.97 -16.40 -8.62
C LYS A 38 13.89 -15.89 -10.06
N GLY A 39 13.45 -14.65 -10.23
CA GLY A 39 13.34 -13.98 -11.53
C GLY A 39 12.10 -14.36 -12.36
N LYS A 40 11.13 -15.10 -11.81
CA LYS A 40 9.85 -15.37 -12.49
C LYS A 40 8.94 -14.14 -12.60
N GLN A 41 9.19 -13.11 -11.81
CA GLN A 41 8.55 -11.80 -11.89
C GLN A 41 9.57 -10.71 -11.60
N THR A 42 9.31 -9.48 -12.01
CA THR A 42 10.19 -8.35 -11.70
C THR A 42 9.90 -7.77 -10.31
N LEU A 43 10.83 -6.99 -9.75
CA LEU A 43 10.55 -6.20 -8.55
C LEU A 43 9.41 -5.20 -8.77
N SER A 44 9.27 -4.66 -10.00
CA SER A 44 8.16 -3.78 -10.36
C SER A 44 6.81 -4.49 -10.29
N ASP A 45 6.74 -5.75 -10.75
CA ASP A 45 5.54 -6.57 -10.65
C ASP A 45 5.20 -6.84 -9.17
N PHE A 46 6.20 -7.20 -8.36
CA PHE A 46 6.02 -7.39 -6.91
C PHE A 46 5.53 -6.11 -6.20
N ALA A 47 6.04 -4.94 -6.59
CA ALA A 47 5.66 -3.64 -6.02
C ALA A 47 4.28 -3.13 -6.46
N SER A 48 3.54 -3.89 -7.30
CA SER A 48 2.21 -3.51 -7.79
C SER A 48 1.05 -3.93 -6.87
N GLY A 49 1.34 -4.28 -5.61
CA GLY A 49 0.34 -4.76 -4.64
C GLY A 49 -0.87 -3.84 -4.45
N TYR A 50 -0.71 -2.53 -4.66
CA TYR A 50 -1.80 -1.54 -4.60
C TYR A 50 -2.87 -1.73 -5.69
N LEU A 51 -2.58 -2.47 -6.78
CA LEU A 51 -3.57 -2.85 -7.79
C LEU A 51 -4.45 -4.02 -7.33
N TYR A 52 -4.03 -4.76 -6.31
CA TYR A 52 -4.75 -5.92 -5.78
C TYR A 52 -5.42 -5.63 -4.43
N PHE A 53 -4.69 -5.01 -3.51
CA PHE A 53 -5.15 -4.63 -2.18
C PHE A 53 -5.79 -3.23 -2.16
N GLY A 54 -6.59 -2.96 -1.14
CA GLY A 54 -7.36 -1.73 -1.02
C GLY A 54 -8.71 -1.81 -1.75
N LEU A 55 -9.35 -0.66 -1.91
CA LEU A 55 -10.69 -0.54 -2.51
C LEU A 55 -10.59 -0.20 -4.00
N HIS A 56 -11.20 -1.03 -4.84
CA HIS A 56 -11.16 -0.91 -6.29
C HIS A 56 -12.55 -0.89 -6.89
N ARG A 57 -12.81 0.08 -7.77
CA ARG A 57 -13.99 0.04 -8.65
C ARG A 57 -13.74 -1.00 -9.74
N THR A 58 -14.70 -1.88 -9.97
CA THR A 58 -14.66 -2.91 -11.01
C THR A 58 -15.90 -2.83 -11.91
N PRO A 59 -15.93 -3.50 -13.07
CA PRO A 59 -17.13 -3.58 -13.89
C PRO A 59 -18.35 -4.21 -13.19
N LYS A 60 -18.14 -4.99 -12.12
CA LYS A 60 -19.20 -5.67 -11.36
C LYS A 60 -19.63 -4.92 -10.09
N GLY A 61 -18.98 -3.81 -9.77
CA GLY A 61 -19.21 -3.04 -8.55
C GLY A 61 -17.91 -2.64 -7.88
N TRP A 62 -17.69 -3.08 -6.64
CA TRP A 62 -16.48 -2.80 -5.88
C TRP A 62 -15.84 -4.07 -5.38
N THR A 63 -14.52 -4.08 -5.33
CA THR A 63 -13.75 -5.13 -4.66
C THR A 63 -12.83 -4.48 -3.66
N PHE A 64 -12.87 -4.96 -2.41
CA PHE A 64 -11.94 -4.55 -1.38
C PHE A 64 -11.14 -5.74 -0.89
N ARG A 65 -9.83 -5.54 -0.68
CA ARG A 65 -8.95 -6.56 -0.11
C ARG A 65 -8.01 -6.01 0.95
N GLU A 66 -7.77 -6.81 1.98
CA GLU A 66 -6.86 -6.50 3.07
C GLU A 66 -6.08 -7.74 3.49
N TRP A 67 -4.84 -7.56 3.95
CA TRP A 67 -4.07 -8.65 4.56
C TRP A 67 -4.14 -8.55 6.09
N ALA A 68 -4.77 -9.54 6.71
CA ALA A 68 -4.98 -9.58 8.15
C ALA A 68 -5.02 -11.06 8.63
N PRO A 69 -3.86 -11.74 8.69
CA PRO A 69 -3.79 -13.19 8.91
C PRO A 69 -4.41 -13.64 10.24
N ASN A 70 -4.23 -12.82 11.26
CA ASN A 70 -4.66 -13.09 12.63
C ASN A 70 -6.10 -12.63 12.90
N ALA A 71 -6.78 -12.05 11.91
CA ALA A 71 -8.18 -11.72 12.07
C ALA A 71 -9.04 -12.98 12.09
N THR A 72 -10.11 -12.93 12.89
CA THR A 72 -11.18 -13.93 12.92
C THR A 72 -12.40 -13.44 12.14
N HIS A 73 -12.66 -12.14 12.15
CA HIS A 73 -13.74 -11.47 11.42
C HIS A 73 -13.31 -10.07 11.01
N ILE A 74 -13.78 -9.61 9.85
CA ILE A 74 -13.62 -8.22 9.43
C ILE A 74 -14.93 -7.74 8.83
N TYR A 75 -15.38 -6.57 9.27
CA TYR A 75 -16.50 -5.85 8.67
C TYR A 75 -16.03 -4.52 8.13
N MET A 76 -16.52 -4.16 6.95
CA MET A 76 -16.42 -2.80 6.45
C MET A 76 -17.58 -1.98 7.03
N VAL A 77 -17.27 -0.88 7.68
CA VAL A 77 -18.25 0.04 8.28
C VAL A 77 -18.02 1.44 7.75
N GLY A 78 -19.08 2.23 7.59
CA GLY A 78 -18.98 3.56 7.02
C GLY A 78 -20.30 4.30 6.94
N THR A 79 -20.28 5.47 6.31
CA THR A 79 -21.47 6.32 6.13
C THR A 79 -22.62 5.59 5.43
N PHE A 80 -22.31 4.78 4.42
CA PHE A 80 -23.28 3.99 3.66
C PHE A 80 -24.03 2.92 4.47
N ASN A 81 -23.56 2.55 5.67
CA ASN A 81 -24.22 1.58 6.54
C ASN A 81 -24.39 2.09 7.98
N ASN A 82 -24.36 3.41 8.18
CA ASN A 82 -24.48 4.08 9.49
C ASN A 82 -23.42 3.64 10.51
N TRP A 83 -22.23 3.23 10.06
CA TRP A 83 -21.15 2.73 10.92
C TRP A 83 -21.51 1.44 11.68
N GLU A 84 -22.51 0.69 11.22
CA GLU A 84 -22.96 -0.55 11.84
C GLU A 84 -22.38 -1.77 11.12
N GLU A 85 -22.06 -2.81 11.89
CA GLU A 85 -21.68 -4.10 11.34
C GLU A 85 -22.88 -4.81 10.72
N LYS A 86 -22.96 -4.78 9.39
CA LYS A 86 -24.00 -5.51 8.64
C LYS A 86 -23.38 -6.68 7.92
N ALA A 87 -24.09 -7.81 7.90
CA ALA A 87 -23.64 -9.03 7.24
C ALA A 87 -23.27 -8.82 5.75
N ALA A 88 -23.98 -7.89 5.08
CA ALA A 88 -23.70 -7.49 3.70
C ALA A 88 -22.30 -6.89 3.47
N TYR A 89 -21.65 -6.39 4.54
CA TYR A 89 -20.32 -5.78 4.51
C TYR A 89 -19.25 -6.59 5.25
N LYS A 90 -19.54 -7.87 5.54
CA LYS A 90 -18.57 -8.81 6.13
C LYS A 90 -17.59 -9.30 5.07
N LEU A 91 -16.29 -9.20 5.34
CA LEU A 91 -15.27 -9.74 4.45
C LEU A 91 -15.17 -11.26 4.60
N LYS A 92 -14.83 -11.91 3.49
CA LYS A 92 -14.53 -13.34 3.42
C LYS A 92 -13.03 -13.56 3.58
N LYS A 93 -12.64 -14.44 4.51
CA LYS A 93 -11.26 -14.92 4.63
C LYS A 93 -10.90 -15.76 3.40
N LEU A 94 -9.79 -15.42 2.77
CA LEU A 94 -9.15 -16.16 1.69
C LEU A 94 -7.92 -16.91 2.22
N LYS A 95 -7.11 -17.47 1.32
CA LYS A 95 -5.83 -18.10 1.67
C LYS A 95 -4.79 -17.06 2.08
N ASN A 96 -3.75 -17.51 2.80
CA ASN A 96 -2.57 -16.73 3.17
C ASN A 96 -2.87 -15.43 3.96
N GLY A 97 -3.98 -15.42 4.71
CA GLY A 97 -4.36 -14.29 5.55
C GLY A 97 -5.00 -13.12 4.80
N ASN A 98 -5.27 -13.26 3.50
CA ASN A 98 -5.99 -12.27 2.73
C ASN A 98 -7.49 -12.31 3.06
N TRP A 99 -8.13 -11.16 2.99
CA TRP A 99 -9.56 -10.97 3.14
C TRP A 99 -10.11 -10.23 1.93
N GLU A 100 -11.32 -10.56 1.51
CA GLU A 100 -11.97 -9.93 0.36
C GLU A 100 -13.45 -9.69 0.61
N ILE A 101 -13.97 -8.59 0.08
CA ILE A 101 -15.39 -8.40 -0.15
C ILE A 101 -15.63 -7.86 -1.55
N ASN A 102 -16.69 -8.36 -2.20
CA ASN A 102 -17.22 -7.81 -3.43
C ASN A 102 -18.60 -7.21 -3.15
N LEU A 103 -18.78 -5.94 -3.50
CA LEU A 103 -20.00 -5.17 -3.25
C LEU A 103 -20.63 -4.75 -4.59
N PRO A 104 -21.96 -4.61 -4.67
CA PRO A 104 -22.61 -4.08 -5.85
C PRO A 104 -22.23 -2.61 -6.08
N ALA A 105 -22.49 -2.11 -7.29
CA ALA A 105 -22.00 -0.82 -7.75
C ALA A 105 -22.61 0.39 -7.00
N ASP A 106 -23.76 0.20 -6.38
CA ASP A 106 -24.53 1.18 -5.61
C ASP A 106 -24.31 1.08 -4.09
N ALA A 107 -23.57 0.06 -3.60
CA ALA A 107 -23.34 -0.15 -2.17
C ALA A 107 -22.56 0.98 -1.49
N ILE A 108 -21.60 1.57 -2.19
CA ILE A 108 -20.77 2.67 -1.70
C ILE A 108 -20.52 3.67 -2.82
N GLN A 109 -20.34 4.93 -2.45
CA GLN A 109 -20.24 6.06 -3.36
C GLN A 109 -18.98 6.89 -3.09
N HIS A 110 -18.58 7.68 -4.08
CA HIS A 110 -17.50 8.62 -3.91
C HIS A 110 -17.77 9.58 -2.75
N GLY A 111 -16.79 9.74 -1.85
CA GLY A 111 -16.90 10.63 -0.70
C GLY A 111 -17.35 9.93 0.59
N ASP A 112 -17.91 8.72 0.49
CA ASP A 112 -18.25 7.92 1.67
C ASP A 112 -17.03 7.70 2.56
N LEU A 113 -17.25 7.80 3.86
CA LEU A 113 -16.23 7.52 4.85
C LEU A 113 -16.36 6.08 5.32
N TYR A 114 -15.23 5.40 5.50
CA TYR A 114 -15.24 4.00 5.89
C TYR A 114 -14.00 3.60 6.69
N LYS A 115 -14.15 2.52 7.45
CA LYS A 115 -13.13 1.85 8.26
C LYS A 115 -13.40 0.34 8.28
N LEU A 116 -12.50 -0.39 8.92
CA LEU A 116 -12.63 -1.82 9.17
C LEU A 116 -12.81 -2.06 10.67
N ASN A 117 -13.85 -2.79 11.04
CA ASN A 117 -13.89 -3.42 12.35
C ASN A 117 -13.23 -4.78 12.24
N VAL A 118 -12.08 -4.95 12.91
CA VAL A 118 -11.26 -6.16 12.85
C VAL A 118 -11.35 -6.86 14.21
N TYR A 119 -11.64 -8.16 14.18
CA TYR A 119 -11.67 -9.03 15.35
C TYR A 119 -10.50 -10.00 15.31
N TRP A 120 -9.96 -10.35 16.47
CA TRP A 120 -8.91 -11.36 16.65
C TRP A 120 -9.11 -12.09 17.98
N ASP A 121 -8.33 -13.13 18.23
CA ASP A 121 -8.41 -13.86 19.49
C ASP A 121 -8.00 -12.94 20.66
N GLY A 122 -8.96 -12.63 21.52
CA GLY A 122 -8.78 -11.75 22.67
C GLY A 122 -9.19 -10.29 22.45
N GLY A 123 -9.75 -9.89 21.31
CA GLY A 123 -10.27 -8.54 21.16
C GLY A 123 -10.78 -8.12 19.78
N GLN A 124 -11.07 -6.84 19.68
CA GLN A 124 -11.49 -6.18 18.46
C GLN A 124 -10.97 -4.75 18.40
N GLY A 125 -10.95 -4.16 17.21
CA GLY A 125 -10.59 -2.77 17.05
C GLY A 125 -10.90 -2.24 15.66
N GLU A 126 -11.20 -0.95 15.62
CA GLU A 126 -11.41 -0.21 14.39
C GLU A 126 -10.05 0.15 13.75
N ARG A 127 -9.95 0.00 12.42
CA ARG A 127 -8.72 0.28 11.65
C ARG A 127 -9.05 1.01 10.36
N ILE A 128 -8.17 1.94 9.98
CA ILE A 128 -8.12 2.45 8.61
C ILE A 128 -7.48 1.35 7.74
N PRO A 129 -8.05 1.02 6.57
CA PRO A 129 -7.42 0.10 5.63
C PRO A 129 -5.96 0.48 5.34
N ALA A 130 -5.06 -0.51 5.31
CA ALA A 130 -3.64 -0.27 5.08
C ALA A 130 -3.35 0.33 3.70
N TRP A 131 -4.26 0.10 2.74
CA TRP A 131 -4.17 0.51 1.35
C TRP A 131 -5.16 1.64 0.99
N ALA A 132 -5.59 2.45 1.97
CA ALA A 132 -6.44 3.61 1.72
C ALA A 132 -5.70 4.66 0.86
N THR A 133 -6.36 5.14 -0.21
CA THR A 133 -5.79 6.14 -1.13
C THR A 133 -6.08 7.58 -0.70
N ARG A 134 -7.07 7.77 0.18
CA ARG A 134 -7.40 9.05 0.79
C ARG A 134 -7.93 8.81 2.21
N VAL A 135 -7.45 9.61 3.14
CA VAL A 135 -8.00 9.73 4.49
C VAL A 135 -8.40 11.18 4.73
N VAL A 136 -9.43 11.38 5.53
CA VAL A 136 -9.88 12.71 5.95
C VAL A 136 -10.00 12.73 7.47
N GLN A 137 -9.62 13.85 8.06
CA GLN A 137 -9.78 14.10 9.49
C GLN A 137 -11.14 14.75 9.73
N ASP A 138 -11.88 14.22 10.69
CA ASP A 138 -13.08 14.88 11.18
C ASP A 138 -12.72 16.14 11.98
N GLU A 139 -13.37 17.26 11.69
CA GLU A 139 -13.05 18.57 12.30
C GLU A 139 -13.34 18.64 13.80
N GLN A 140 -14.28 17.83 14.31
CA GLN A 140 -14.70 17.91 15.72
C GLN A 140 -13.95 16.89 16.57
N THR A 141 -14.00 15.62 16.17
CA THR A 141 -13.41 14.49 16.89
C THR A 141 -11.91 14.34 16.62
N LYS A 142 -11.42 14.95 15.53
CA LYS A 142 -10.03 14.83 15.05
C LYS A 142 -9.62 13.39 14.68
N ILE A 143 -10.58 12.48 14.58
CA ILE A 143 -10.39 11.09 14.16
C ILE A 143 -10.31 11.04 12.63
N PHE A 144 -9.41 10.20 12.11
CA PHE A 144 -9.29 9.96 10.68
C PHE A 144 -10.16 8.79 10.22
N SER A 145 -10.71 8.91 9.02
CA SER A 145 -11.43 7.85 8.31
C SER A 145 -10.87 7.72 6.88
N ALA A 146 -10.87 6.51 6.33
CA ALA A 146 -10.65 6.36 4.89
C ALA A 146 -11.84 6.95 4.14
N GLN A 147 -11.59 7.47 2.95
CA GLN A 147 -12.63 7.99 2.08
C GLN A 147 -12.63 7.23 0.75
N VAL A 148 -13.80 6.83 0.28
CA VAL A 148 -13.99 6.25 -1.05
C VAL A 148 -13.59 7.28 -2.12
N TRP A 149 -12.42 7.07 -2.71
CA TRP A 149 -11.84 7.99 -3.69
C TRP A 149 -12.03 7.47 -5.12
N ALA A 150 -13.16 7.82 -5.72
CA ALA A 150 -13.50 7.52 -7.12
C ALA A 150 -14.20 8.71 -7.78
N PRO A 151 -13.48 9.83 -7.98
CA PRO A 151 -14.06 11.01 -8.59
C PRO A 151 -14.57 10.70 -10.01
N GLU A 152 -15.73 11.23 -10.38
CA GLU A 152 -16.33 11.06 -11.72
C GLU A 152 -15.38 11.55 -12.83
N LYS A 153 -14.62 12.61 -12.54
CA LYS A 153 -13.65 13.22 -13.46
C LYS A 153 -12.25 13.18 -12.84
N PRO A 154 -11.51 12.06 -12.99
CA PRO A 154 -10.11 11.99 -12.57
C PRO A 154 -9.26 13.01 -13.31
N TYR A 155 -8.23 13.55 -12.63
CA TYR A 155 -7.26 14.43 -13.26
C TYR A 155 -6.52 13.70 -14.39
N LYS A 156 -6.45 14.35 -15.56
CA LYS A 156 -5.69 13.86 -16.72
C LYS A 156 -4.41 14.67 -16.85
N PHE A 157 -3.27 14.01 -16.75
CA PHE A 157 -1.96 14.65 -16.99
C PHE A 157 -1.92 15.29 -18.38
N LYS A 158 -1.75 16.62 -18.43
CA LYS A 158 -1.68 17.38 -19.69
C LYS A 158 -0.29 17.31 -20.32
N LYS A 159 0.77 17.38 -19.51
CA LYS A 159 2.16 17.28 -19.93
C LYS A 159 2.60 15.81 -19.85
N LYS A 160 2.68 15.14 -20.99
CA LYS A 160 3.02 13.71 -21.07
C LYS A 160 4.53 13.45 -21.02
N THR A 161 5.32 14.44 -21.45
CA THR A 161 6.77 14.34 -21.53
C THR A 161 7.38 15.56 -20.83
N PHE A 162 7.95 15.32 -19.66
CA PHE A 162 8.80 16.28 -18.96
C PHE A 162 10.12 15.60 -18.65
N LYS A 163 11.22 16.27 -18.99
CA LYS A 163 12.58 15.83 -18.66
C LYS A 163 13.29 17.03 -18.03
N PRO A 164 13.59 17.01 -16.72
CA PRO A 164 14.34 18.08 -16.08
C PRO A 164 15.81 18.00 -16.50
N ALA A 165 16.51 19.14 -16.44
CA ALA A 165 17.97 19.13 -16.43
C ALA A 165 18.44 18.60 -15.06
N THR A 166 19.38 17.66 -15.06
CA THR A 166 19.87 17.00 -13.84
C THR A 166 21.38 17.14 -13.64
N ASN A 167 22.05 17.95 -14.46
CA ASN A 167 23.48 18.20 -14.35
C ASN A 167 23.81 19.70 -14.52
N PRO A 168 23.93 20.46 -13.41
CA PRO A 168 23.76 20.04 -12.02
C PRO A 168 22.27 19.86 -11.62
N LEU A 169 22.01 19.16 -10.51
CA LEU A 169 20.68 19.13 -9.88
C LEU A 169 20.43 20.45 -9.13
N LEU A 170 19.39 21.18 -9.51
CA LEU A 170 18.90 22.38 -8.81
C LEU A 170 17.50 22.08 -8.26
N ILE A 171 17.40 21.78 -6.97
CA ILE A 171 16.18 21.29 -6.32
C ILE A 171 15.55 22.44 -5.52
N TYR A 172 14.25 22.68 -5.75
CA TYR A 172 13.46 23.58 -4.93
C TYR A 172 12.66 22.77 -3.91
N GLU A 173 13.06 22.82 -2.65
CA GLU A 173 12.34 22.18 -1.54
C GLU A 173 11.15 23.05 -1.12
N CYS A 174 9.96 22.44 -0.98
CA CYS A 174 8.73 23.16 -0.64
C CYS A 174 7.80 22.36 0.26
N HIS A 175 7.02 23.06 1.08
CA HIS A 175 5.97 22.47 1.90
C HIS A 175 4.61 23.10 1.55
N ILE A 176 3.70 22.33 0.97
CA ILE A 176 2.43 22.83 0.41
C ILE A 176 1.58 23.58 1.46
N GLY A 177 1.48 23.07 2.68
CA GLY A 177 0.65 23.66 3.73
C GLY A 177 1.24 24.91 4.41
N MET A 178 2.49 25.27 4.10
CA MET A 178 3.20 26.43 4.68
C MET A 178 3.75 27.35 3.59
N ALA A 179 3.36 27.12 2.33
CA ALA A 179 3.78 27.89 1.17
C ALA A 179 2.92 29.14 0.99
#